data_AF-A0A6A5HR01-F1
#
_entry.id   AF-A0A6A5HR01-F1
#
_cell.length_a   1.000
_cell.length_b   1.000
_cell.length_c   1.000
_cell.angle_alpha   90.00
_cell.angle_beta   90.00
_cell.angle_gamma   90.00
#
_symmetry.space_group_name_H-M   'P 1'
#
loop_
_entity.id
_entity.type
_entity.pdbx_description
1 polymer ?
#
loop_
_entity_poly.entity_id
_entity_poly.type
_entity_poly.pdbx_seq_one_letter_code
_entity_poly.pdbx_strand_id
1 'polypeptide(L)'
;MECPSWLLEEICTNFSNLTVLKFKQLCNRASHLILYGHDDETVLSDTSEGINAVNNHSNLVLIGNWLLLKPAGYDCPSEDLEKEVVQLGLPPEHGNQLRKVYEVNKAELMEKVKNSVHKEPHATVLDSSPTSLTFQTDSQVYDVSMSGSMMNQLKNDIENSLTKVKDFAGRLPSISN
;
A
#
# COMPACT_ATOMS: atom_id res chain seq x y z
N MET A 1 8.10 5.88 -9.97
CA MET A 1 7.03 6.21 -8.99
C MET A 1 7.35 7.54 -8.35
N GLU A 2 6.35 8.36 -8.01
CA GLU A 2 6.62 9.59 -7.24
C GLU A 2 6.99 9.20 -5.79
N CYS A 3 8.25 9.44 -5.41
CA CYS A 3 8.73 9.21 -4.05
C CYS A 3 8.20 10.33 -3.14
N PRO A 4 7.49 10.03 -2.04
CA PRO A 4 7.00 11.06 -1.14
C PRO A 4 8.18 11.71 -0.38
N SER A 5 8.05 13.01 -0.08
CA SER A 5 9.13 13.81 0.51
C SER A 5 9.67 13.25 1.83
N TRP A 6 8.80 12.73 2.71
CA TRP A 6 9.19 12.11 3.97
C TRP A 6 10.09 10.87 3.77
N LEU A 7 9.84 10.09 2.71
CA LEU A 7 10.63 8.89 2.43
C LEU A 7 11.94 9.25 1.74
N LEU A 8 11.93 10.27 0.89
CA LEU A 8 13.15 10.79 0.28
C LEU A 8 14.11 11.29 1.36
N GLU A 9 13.60 12.01 2.36
CA GLU A 9 14.38 12.42 3.53
C GLU A 9 14.94 11.22 4.28
N GLU A 10 14.13 10.18 4.53
CA GLU A 10 14.56 8.94 5.19
C GLU A 10 15.68 8.21 4.41
N ILE A 11 15.57 8.14 3.08
CA ILE A 11 16.59 7.54 2.19
C ILE A 11 17.91 8.31 2.31
N CYS A 12 17.85 9.63 2.26
CA CYS A 12 19.05 10.49 2.25
C CYS A 12 19.69 10.60 3.64
N THR A 13 18.89 10.68 4.71
CA THR A 13 19.39 11.00 6.06
C THR A 13 19.59 9.77 6.93
N ASN A 14 18.75 8.74 6.82
CA ASN A 14 18.84 7.56 7.68
C ASN A 14 19.45 6.38 6.95
N PHE A 15 18.90 5.96 5.82
CA PHE A 15 19.38 4.74 5.14
C PHE A 15 20.81 4.86 4.65
N SER A 16 21.20 6.03 4.16
CA SER A 16 22.56 6.31 3.70
C SER A 16 23.60 6.25 4.82
N ASN A 17 23.19 6.46 6.08
CA ASN A 17 24.05 6.38 7.27
C ASN A 17 24.09 4.97 7.90
N LEU A 18 23.18 4.07 7.50
CA LEU A 18 23.23 2.68 7.94
C LEU A 18 24.38 1.95 7.26
N THR A 19 24.96 0.96 7.94
CA THR A 19 25.84 0.01 7.27
C THR A 19 25.03 -0.82 6.28
N VAL A 20 25.68 -1.29 5.21
CA VAL A 20 25.05 -2.15 4.19
C VAL A 20 24.36 -3.37 4.82
N LEU A 21 24.97 -3.95 5.86
CA LEU A 21 24.38 -5.07 6.62
C LEU A 21 23.11 -4.66 7.37
N LYS A 22 23.14 -3.53 8.11
CA LYS A 22 21.96 -3.02 8.84
C LYS A 22 20.82 -2.67 7.89
N PHE A 23 21.14 -2.08 6.74
CA PHE A 23 20.13 -1.80 5.72
C PHE A 23 19.49 -3.07 5.16
N LYS A 24 20.30 -4.10 4.84
CA LYS A 24 19.78 -5.40 4.41
C LYS A 24 18.83 -6.01 5.46
N GLN A 25 19.21 -5.96 6.73
CA GLN A 25 18.37 -6.45 7.83
C GLN A 25 17.06 -5.66 7.95
N LEU A 26 17.11 -4.34 7.78
CA LEU A 26 15.92 -3.48 7.72
C LEU A 26 14.97 -3.92 6.59
N CYS A 27 15.49 -4.15 5.39
CA CYS A 27 14.69 -4.61 4.25
C CYS A 27 14.04 -5.98 4.52
N ASN A 28 14.77 -6.93 5.12
CA ASN A 28 14.23 -8.23 5.50
C ASN A 28 13.14 -8.12 6.56
N ARG A 29 13.33 -7.27 7.56
CA ARG A 29 12.31 -7.00 8.58
C ARG A 29 11.07 -6.38 7.95
N ALA A 30 11.25 -5.38 7.08
CA ALA A 30 10.15 -4.74 6.37
C ALA A 30 9.38 -5.74 5.49
N SER A 31 10.07 -6.62 4.75
CA SER A 31 9.41 -7.66 3.94
C SER A 31 8.61 -8.61 4.81
N HIS A 32 9.18 -9.08 5.93
CA HIS A 32 8.50 -9.97 6.87
C HIS A 32 7.24 -9.31 7.45
N LEU A 33 7.33 -8.05 7.89
CA LEU A 33 6.19 -7.30 8.41
C LEU A 33 5.05 -7.18 7.40
N ILE A 34 5.34 -6.89 6.14
CA ILE A 34 4.32 -6.78 5.09
C ILE A 34 3.64 -8.13 4.84
N LEU A 35 4.43 -9.21 4.78
CA LEU A 35 3.95 -10.54 4.45
C LEU A 35 3.12 -11.12 5.59
N TYR A 36 3.63 -11.07 6.82
CA TYR A 36 3.11 -11.81 7.97
C TYR A 36 2.42 -10.94 9.03
N GLY A 37 2.56 -9.61 8.97
CA GLY A 37 1.87 -8.67 9.86
C GLY A 37 2.41 -8.60 11.29
N HIS A 38 3.52 -9.28 11.59
CA HIS A 38 4.18 -9.25 12.89
C HIS A 38 5.71 -9.34 12.72
N ASP A 39 6.44 -8.76 13.68
CA ASP A 39 7.89 -8.84 13.72
C ASP A 39 8.32 -10.23 14.21
N ASP A 40 9.32 -10.81 13.55
CA ASP A 40 10.00 -12.00 14.04
C ASP A 40 11.14 -11.57 14.98
N GLU A 41 11.06 -11.92 16.26
CA GLU A 41 12.08 -11.61 17.28
C GLU A 41 13.48 -12.13 16.93
N THR A 42 13.59 -13.18 16.10
CA THR A 42 14.88 -13.72 15.67
C THR A 42 15.60 -12.82 14.66
N VAL A 43 14.86 -12.02 13.89
CA VAL A 43 15.41 -11.01 12.97
C VAL A 43 15.83 -9.75 13.75
N LEU A 44 15.22 -9.52 14.91
CA LEU A 44 15.44 -8.36 15.79
C LEU A 44 16.70 -8.47 16.66
N SER A 45 17.11 -9.67 17.06
CA SER A 45 18.25 -9.85 17.96
C SER A 45 19.59 -9.40 17.38
N ASP A 46 19.74 -9.35 16.05
CA ASP A 46 20.98 -8.97 15.34
C ASP A 46 21.05 -7.49 14.93
N THR A 47 20.10 -6.64 15.33
CA THR A 47 19.92 -5.28 14.77
C THR A 47 19.98 -4.12 15.78
N SER A 48 20.50 -4.37 16.97
CA SER A 48 20.17 -3.67 18.21
C SER A 48 20.60 -2.20 18.42
N GLU A 49 21.44 -1.58 17.58
CA GLU A 49 21.95 -0.21 17.91
C GLU A 49 21.71 0.88 16.86
N GLY A 50 21.27 0.56 15.64
CA GLY A 50 21.02 1.57 14.59
C GLY A 50 19.59 1.61 14.05
N ILE A 51 18.89 0.48 14.07
CA ILE A 51 17.53 0.36 13.50
C ILE A 51 16.47 0.92 14.45
N ASN A 52 16.79 1.11 15.73
CA ASN A 52 15.87 1.64 16.73
C ASN A 52 15.38 3.07 16.43
N ALA A 53 16.06 3.83 15.57
CA ALA A 53 15.58 5.13 15.08
C ALA A 53 14.40 5.00 14.10
N VAL A 54 14.30 3.89 13.37
CA VAL A 54 13.22 3.56 12.41
C VAL A 54 12.14 2.65 13.07
N ASN A 55 12.18 2.51 14.41
CA ASN A 55 11.41 1.52 15.19
C ASN A 55 9.89 1.68 15.14
N ASN A 56 9.34 2.80 14.66
CA ASN A 56 7.89 2.87 14.54
C ASN A 56 7.43 1.85 13.50
N HIS A 57 6.75 0.79 13.96
CA HIS A 57 6.21 -0.28 13.13
C HIS A 57 5.42 0.29 11.93
N SER A 58 4.69 1.39 12.13
CA SER A 58 4.02 2.13 11.07
C SER A 58 4.97 2.65 9.99
N ASN A 59 6.12 3.23 10.37
CA ASN A 59 7.09 3.76 9.43
C ASN A 59 7.74 2.62 8.64
N LEU A 60 8.10 1.52 9.31
CA LEU A 60 8.72 0.38 8.64
C LEU A 60 7.77 -0.31 7.66
N VAL A 61 6.48 -0.43 8.00
CA VAL A 61 5.43 -0.91 7.09
C VAL A 61 5.27 0.05 5.90
N LEU A 62 5.26 1.37 6.11
CA LEU A 62 5.17 2.35 5.02
C LEU A 62 6.39 2.30 4.09
N ILE A 63 7.59 2.21 4.65
CA ILE A 63 8.85 2.04 3.92
C ILE A 63 8.80 0.76 3.09
N GLY A 64 8.45 -0.36 3.71
CA GLY A 64 8.32 -1.64 3.04
C GLY A 64 7.26 -1.61 1.94
N ASN A 65 6.12 -1.00 2.20
CA ASN A 65 5.06 -0.85 1.20
C ASN A 65 5.56 -0.09 -0.04
N TRP A 66 6.39 0.94 0.15
CA TRP A 66 6.92 1.73 -0.96
C TRP A 66 8.09 1.02 -1.66
N LEU A 67 9.06 0.48 -0.91
CA LEU A 67 10.29 -0.12 -1.47
C LEU A 67 10.09 -1.53 -2.02
N LEU A 68 9.08 -2.28 -1.54
CA LEU A 68 8.93 -3.70 -1.85
C LEU A 68 7.54 -4.02 -2.41
N LEU A 69 6.47 -3.64 -1.70
CA LEU A 69 5.12 -4.05 -2.07
C LEU A 69 4.60 -3.34 -3.34
N LYS A 70 4.82 -2.02 -3.46
CA LYS A 70 4.44 -1.25 -4.65
C LYS A 70 5.15 -1.77 -5.91
N PRO A 71 6.49 -1.93 -5.94
CA PRO A 71 7.19 -2.51 -7.08
C PRO A 71 6.66 -3.90 -7.45
N ALA A 72 6.40 -4.75 -6.45
CA ALA A 72 5.81 -6.08 -6.68
C ALA A 72 4.43 -5.99 -7.34
N GLY A 73 3.59 -5.03 -6.90
CA GLY A 73 2.26 -4.82 -7.50
C GLY A 73 2.28 -4.43 -8.97
N TYR A 74 3.38 -3.86 -9.47
CA TYR A 74 3.59 -3.54 -10.88
C TYR A 74 4.45 -4.57 -11.62
N ASP A 75 4.77 -5.70 -11.00
CA ASP A 75 5.72 -6.70 -11.51
C ASP A 75 7.08 -6.09 -11.91
N CYS A 76 7.53 -5.09 -11.16
CA CYS A 76 8.77 -4.36 -11.46
C CYS A 76 9.98 -5.32 -11.45
N PRO A 77 10.87 -5.28 -12.46
CA PRO A 77 12.15 -5.98 -12.45
C PRO A 77 13.04 -5.51 -11.30
N SER A 78 13.79 -6.44 -10.71
CA SER A 78 14.62 -6.14 -9.52
C SER A 78 15.73 -5.12 -9.83
N GLU A 79 16.28 -5.19 -11.03
CA GLU A 79 17.34 -4.31 -11.55
C GLU A 79 16.84 -2.88 -11.75
N ASP A 80 15.58 -2.72 -12.15
CA ASP A 80 14.99 -1.40 -12.37
C ASP A 80 14.61 -0.75 -11.04
N LEU A 81 14.13 -1.54 -10.08
CA LEU A 81 13.95 -1.09 -8.70
C LEU A 81 15.28 -0.57 -8.11
N GLU A 82 16.38 -1.32 -8.25
CA GLU A 82 17.71 -0.90 -7.79
C GLU A 82 18.11 0.45 -8.40
N LYS A 83 18.01 0.59 -9.73
CA LYS A 83 18.36 1.84 -10.41
C LYS A 83 17.50 3.01 -9.93
N GLU A 84 16.20 2.80 -9.75
CA GLU A 84 15.27 3.84 -9.32
C GLU A 84 15.61 4.32 -7.90
N VAL A 85 15.83 3.42 -6.95
CA VAL A 85 16.15 3.83 -5.57
C VAL A 85 17.53 4.47 -5.44
N VAL A 86 18.50 4.06 -6.27
CA VAL A 86 19.83 4.67 -6.32
C VAL A 86 19.74 6.09 -6.89
N GLN A 87 18.91 6.32 -7.91
CA GLN A 87 18.65 7.66 -8.44
C GLN A 87 17.99 8.59 -7.40
N LEU A 88 17.26 8.03 -6.43
CA LEU A 88 16.67 8.78 -5.32
C LEU A 88 17.67 9.09 -4.19
N GLY A 89 18.94 8.68 -4.33
CA GLY A 89 20.01 9.00 -3.38
C GLY A 89 20.42 7.84 -2.48
N LEU A 90 19.84 6.64 -2.64
CA LEU A 90 20.30 5.47 -1.91
C LEU A 90 21.70 5.05 -2.39
N PRO A 91 22.66 4.73 -1.51
CA PRO A 91 23.98 4.27 -1.94
C PRO A 91 23.87 3.00 -2.80
N PRO A 92 24.71 2.82 -3.85
CA PRO A 92 24.63 1.67 -4.75
C PRO A 92 24.72 0.31 -4.04
N GLU A 93 25.58 0.20 -3.03
CA GLU A 93 25.74 -1.02 -2.24
C GLU A 93 24.46 -1.40 -1.49
N HIS A 94 23.74 -0.40 -0.98
CA HIS A 94 22.46 -0.57 -0.31
C HIS A 94 21.37 -0.95 -1.32
N GLY A 95 21.33 -0.28 -2.48
CA GLY A 95 20.46 -0.65 -3.60
C GLY A 95 20.63 -2.11 -4.02
N ASN A 96 21.88 -2.60 -4.07
CA ASN A 96 22.17 -3.99 -4.38
C ASN A 96 21.61 -4.97 -3.33
N GLN A 97 21.64 -4.62 -2.05
CA GLN A 97 21.03 -5.45 -1.01
C GLN A 97 19.50 -5.40 -1.07
N LEU A 98 18.90 -4.24 -1.33
CA LEU A 98 17.45 -4.13 -1.55
C LEU A 98 17.02 -5.04 -2.69
N ARG A 99 17.74 -5.02 -3.82
CA ARG A 99 17.49 -5.89 -4.97
C ARG A 99 17.42 -7.36 -4.57
N LYS A 100 18.43 -7.85 -3.85
CA LYS A 100 18.49 -9.26 -3.40
C LYS A 100 17.32 -9.63 -2.50
N VAL A 101 16.97 -8.76 -1.56
CA VAL A 101 15.82 -9.00 -0.66
C VAL A 101 14.52 -9.00 -1.45
N TYR A 102 14.34 -8.05 -2.38
CA TYR A 102 13.17 -7.98 -3.23
C TYR A 102 13.04 -9.22 -4.13
N GLU A 103 14.12 -9.65 -4.78
CA GLU A 103 14.13 -10.83 -5.67
C GLU A 103 13.71 -12.11 -4.94
N VAL A 104 14.20 -12.34 -3.72
CA VAL A 104 13.83 -13.49 -2.89
C VAL A 104 12.33 -13.46 -2.52
N ASN A 105 11.80 -12.29 -2.16
CA ASN A 105 10.44 -12.15 -1.66
C ASN A 105 9.42 -11.77 -2.74
N LYS A 106 9.84 -11.53 -4.00
CA LYS A 106 9.01 -10.94 -5.06
C LYS A 106 7.72 -11.73 -5.28
N ALA A 107 7.82 -13.06 -5.38
CA ALA A 107 6.66 -13.92 -5.64
C ALA A 107 5.60 -13.81 -4.54
N GLU A 108 6.00 -13.87 -3.27
CA GLU A 108 5.10 -13.75 -2.12
C GLU A 108 4.52 -12.34 -2.01
N LEU A 109 5.32 -11.30 -2.25
CA LEU A 109 4.85 -9.92 -2.26
C LEU A 109 3.81 -9.68 -3.37
N MET A 110 4.03 -10.23 -4.57
CA MET A 110 3.07 -10.17 -5.68
C MET A 110 1.76 -10.88 -5.31
N GLU A 111 1.84 -12.05 -4.69
CA GLU A 111 0.66 -12.76 -4.21
C GLU A 111 -0.09 -11.95 -3.14
N LYS A 112 0.64 -11.33 -2.21
CA LYS A 112 0.07 -10.44 -1.19
C LYS A 112 -0.68 -9.26 -1.81
N VAL A 113 -0.12 -8.61 -2.83
CA VAL A 113 -0.82 -7.52 -3.56
C VAL A 113 -2.08 -8.07 -4.21
N LYS A 114 -1.99 -9.19 -4.92
CA LYS A 114 -3.14 -9.81 -5.58
C LYS A 114 -4.25 -10.12 -4.56
N ASN A 115 -3.91 -10.75 -3.44
CA ASN A 115 -4.87 -11.08 -2.37
C ASN A 115 -5.43 -9.85 -1.65
N SER A 116 -4.74 -8.71 -1.68
CA SER A 116 -5.21 -7.45 -1.10
C SER A 116 -6.13 -6.68 -2.05
N VAL A 117 -5.90 -6.75 -3.37
CA VAL A 117 -6.76 -6.11 -4.39
C VAL A 117 -8.12 -6.81 -4.51
N HIS A 118 -8.20 -8.12 -4.23
CA HIS A 118 -9.49 -8.85 -4.17
C HIS A 118 -10.30 -8.58 -2.88
N LYS A 119 -9.79 -7.72 -1.98
CA LYS A 119 -10.50 -7.25 -0.78
C LYS A 119 -11.02 -5.82 -0.94
N GLU A 120 -11.48 -5.43 -2.13
CA GLU A 120 -12.49 -4.38 -2.13
C GLU A 120 -13.66 -4.91 -1.28
N PRO A 121 -14.11 -4.21 -0.24
CA PRO A 121 -15.21 -4.69 0.58
C PRO A 121 -16.43 -4.78 -0.31
N HIS A 122 -16.75 -5.98 -0.78
CA HIS A 122 -18.00 -6.28 -1.45
C HIS A 122 -19.09 -6.20 -0.38
N ALA A 123 -19.56 -4.98 -0.12
CA ALA A 123 -20.75 -4.76 0.67
C ALA A 123 -21.95 -5.17 -0.18
N THR A 124 -22.57 -6.30 0.15
CA THR A 124 -23.83 -6.70 -0.47
C THR A 124 -24.96 -6.02 0.28
N VAL A 125 -25.78 -5.24 -0.43
CA VAL A 125 -27.01 -4.66 0.15
C VAL A 125 -27.99 -5.81 0.38
N LEU A 126 -28.33 -6.07 1.64
CA LEU A 126 -29.26 -7.13 2.05
C LEU A 126 -30.71 -6.65 2.03
N ASP A 127 -30.93 -5.42 2.50
CA ASP A 127 -32.25 -4.81 2.57
C ASP A 127 -32.15 -3.29 2.40
N SER A 128 -33.15 -2.71 1.73
CA SER A 128 -33.25 -1.27 1.50
C SER A 128 -34.68 -0.80 1.73
N SER A 129 -34.86 0.11 2.67
CA SER A 129 -36.11 0.78 2.96
C SER A 129 -35.98 2.30 2.79
N PRO A 130 -37.09 3.07 2.82
CA PRO A 130 -37.04 4.53 2.73
C PRO A 130 -36.22 5.21 3.83
N THR A 131 -35.95 4.51 4.94
CA THR A 131 -35.26 5.06 6.12
C THR A 131 -34.13 4.19 6.64
N SER A 132 -33.92 2.99 6.09
CA SER A 132 -32.85 2.09 6.51
C SER A 132 -32.17 1.43 5.32
N LEU A 133 -30.89 1.14 5.47
CA LEU A 133 -30.11 0.39 4.50
C LEU A 133 -29.23 -0.60 5.27
N THR A 134 -29.38 -1.88 4.95
CA THR A 134 -28.62 -2.96 5.56
C THR A 134 -27.64 -3.50 4.54
N PHE A 135 -26.36 -3.50 4.88
CA PHE A 135 -25.33 -4.07 4.02
C PHE A 135 -24.41 -5.00 4.80
N GLN A 136 -23.97 -6.06 4.13
CA GLN A 136 -23.10 -7.08 4.70
C GLN A 136 -21.75 -7.04 4.00
N THR A 137 -20.69 -6.94 4.79
CA THR A 137 -19.32 -7.26 4.36
C THR A 137 -19.00 -8.70 4.70
N ASP A 138 -17.86 -9.21 4.23
CA ASP A 138 -17.40 -10.59 4.52
C ASP A 138 -17.28 -10.91 6.01
N SER A 139 -17.22 -9.89 6.88
CA SER A 139 -16.99 -10.07 8.31
C SER A 139 -18.12 -9.56 9.19
N GLN A 140 -18.95 -8.61 8.75
CA GLN A 140 -19.95 -7.94 9.59
C GLN A 140 -21.16 -7.45 8.79
N VAL A 141 -22.32 -7.43 9.46
CA VAL A 141 -23.57 -6.82 8.95
C VAL A 141 -23.72 -5.45 9.60
N TYR A 142 -24.02 -4.43 8.77
CA TYR A 142 -24.24 -3.06 9.20
C TYR A 142 -25.67 -2.64 8.88
N ASP A 143 -26.35 -2.09 9.89
CA ASP A 143 -27.65 -1.45 9.75
C ASP A 143 -27.51 0.07 9.88
N VAL A 144 -27.77 0.78 8.80
CA VAL A 144 -27.77 2.24 8.79
C VAL A 144 -29.22 2.72 8.73
N SER A 145 -29.68 3.34 9.82
CA SER A 145 -30.99 4.00 9.87
C SER A 145 -30.80 5.52 9.84
N MET A 146 -31.51 6.18 8.94
CA MET A 146 -31.50 7.63 8.77
C MET A 146 -32.93 8.17 8.80
N SER A 147 -33.09 9.43 9.21
CA SER A 147 -34.38 10.10 9.03
C SER A 147 -34.74 10.21 7.54
N GLY A 148 -36.03 10.16 7.21
CA GLY A 148 -36.48 10.19 5.82
C GLY A 148 -35.98 11.40 5.02
N SER A 149 -35.79 12.55 5.67
CA SER A 149 -35.20 13.75 5.05
C SER A 149 -33.71 13.57 4.71
N MET A 150 -32.93 12.94 5.60
CA MET A 150 -31.51 12.65 5.35
C MET A 150 -31.32 11.60 4.25
N MET A 151 -32.17 10.58 4.20
CA MET A 151 -32.12 9.57 3.13
C MET A 151 -32.44 10.17 1.75
N ASN A 152 -33.43 11.05 1.67
CA ASN A 152 -33.75 11.75 0.43
C ASN A 152 -32.60 12.68 -0.03
N GLN A 153 -31.93 13.33 0.91
CA GLN A 153 -30.75 14.15 0.58
C GLN A 153 -29.60 13.28 0.05
N LEU A 154 -29.31 12.15 0.69
CA LEU A 154 -28.30 11.19 0.22
C LEU A 154 -28.62 10.67 -1.18
N LYS A 155 -29.89 10.32 -1.46
CA LYS A 155 -30.31 9.88 -2.80
C LYS A 155 -30.06 10.95 -3.86
N ASN A 156 -30.44 12.20 -3.57
CA ASN A 156 -30.20 13.32 -4.48
C ASN A 156 -28.70 13.55 -4.71
N ASP A 157 -27.87 13.42 -3.68
CA ASP A 157 -26.42 13.60 -3.80
C ASP A 157 -25.76 12.50 -4.64
N ILE A 158 -26.23 11.26 -4.50
CA ILE A 158 -25.79 10.11 -5.32
C ILE A 158 -26.21 10.31 -6.78
N GLU A 159 -27.47 10.68 -7.05
CA GLU A 159 -27.97 10.93 -8.41
C GLU A 159 -27.23 12.09 -9.08
N ASN A 160 -26.97 13.18 -8.35
CA ASN A 160 -26.17 14.31 -8.82
C ASN A 160 -24.70 13.92 -9.09
N SER A 161 -24.16 12.98 -8.34
CA SER A 161 -22.78 12.50 -8.56
C SER A 161 -22.70 11.56 -9.76
N LEU A 162 -23.69 10.67 -9.92
CA LEU A 162 -23.78 9.75 -11.06
C LEU A 162 -24.01 10.48 -12.39
N THR A 163 -24.84 11.53 -12.38
CA THR A 163 -25.04 12.39 -13.56
C THR A 163 -23.76 13.12 -13.94
N LYS A 164 -23.00 13.67 -12.97
CA LYS A 164 -21.68 14.28 -13.23
C LYS A 164 -20.68 13.29 -13.82
N VAL A 165 -20.65 12.04 -13.34
CA VAL A 165 -19.78 10.98 -13.88
C VAL A 165 -20.20 10.59 -15.29
N LYS A 166 -21.51 10.49 -15.56
CA LYS A 166 -22.05 10.18 -16.89
C LYS A 166 -21.75 11.29 -17.91
N ASP A 167 -21.84 12.56 -17.49
CA ASP A 167 -21.47 13.71 -18.31
C ASP A 167 -19.96 13.76 -18.57
N PHE A 168 -19.13 13.29 -17.64
CA PHE A 168 -17.69 13.16 -17.83
C PHE A 168 -17.35 12.03 -18.81
N ALA A 169 -18.00 10.87 -18.68
CA ALA A 169 -17.81 9.73 -19.59
C ALA A 169 -18.30 10.04 -21.02
N GLY A 170 -19.37 10.83 -21.17
CA GLY A 170 -19.88 11.30 -22.47
C GLY A 170 -19.00 12.33 -23.18
N ARG A 171 -17.97 12.87 -22.51
CA ARG A 171 -16.99 13.81 -23.08
C ARG A 171 -15.69 13.14 -23.54
N LEU A 172 -15.55 11.83 -23.39
CA LEU A 172 -14.45 11.09 -23.97
C LEU A 172 -14.67 10.98 -25.50
N PRO A 173 -13.68 11.32 -26.35
CA PRO A 173 -13.83 11.20 -27.79
C PRO A 173 -14.08 9.74 -28.15
N SER A 174 -15.16 9.47 -28.88
CA SER A 174 -15.39 8.14 -29.45
C SER A 174 -14.25 7.83 -30.40
N ILE A 175 -13.43 6.83 -30.08
CA ILE A 175 -12.50 6.23 -31.03
C ILE A 175 -13.38 5.54 -32.08
N SER A 176 -13.62 6.22 -33.19
CA SER A 176 -14.17 5.62 -34.40
C SER A 176 -13.11 4.69 -34.99
N ASN A 177 -13.46 3.41 -35.11
CA ASN A 177 -12.69 2.36 -35.81
C ASN A 177 -12.24 2.79 -37.21
#